data_AF-A0A0G0FPU3-F1
#
_entry.id   AF-A0A0G0FPU3-F1
#
_cell.length_a   1.000
_cell.length_b   1.000
_cell.length_c   1.000
_cell.angle_alpha   90.00
_cell.angle_beta   90.00
_cell.angle_gamma   90.00
#
_symmetry.space_group_name_H-M   'P 1'
#
loop_
_entity.id
_entity.type
_entity.pdbx_description
1 polymer ?
#
loop_
_entity_poly.entity_id
_entity_poly.type
_entity_poly.pdbx_seq_one_letter_code
_entity_poly.pdbx_strand_id
1 'polypeptide(L)'
;MKFKDLTKYFEKLEQTSSRLSLIEILSELLKKTPGEEIDKISYLIQGRLAPFFVPLEIGMAEKTVAKAIAQAYGVTSDEVTRQFNSLGDMGLAAQKFAVKSKGTDITVNEIHKTLTQIAKTNGEGTVKKRQKLLSGLLSKMDPISAKHLIRIPLGNTRLGIGDPTVLDALATAKLGDKTKRKLLEGAYNKTSDLGLIAKTLWEKGLSGVEKLDVRVGSPIRSELCERLPSPEKVIEKMVEVDCQPKMDGFRIQIHKNKEEIRMFSRNLEEMTHMFPELIDASKKQIKAETAILDTEALAYNPDSEEFLPFQETTKRRRKHGIAEMAKTLPLKAFVFDILYKNGKSLIDEPLSKRMEILKETIGEDGVLIRTKNQIVKDSKTLTLLLEDAISKGLEGVVVKKLESKYEAGARNFNWVKLKRNSSGELNDTIDCVILGYITGRGKRIAFGAGALLVGLYDKKSDEFVTVSKIGTGLTDEEWREVHKRADRIRVEKRPARVNSLITPSVWIKPEIVIEVLADEITRSPIHTAGKSDSDPGYALRFPRLVSFRGFDKKAEDSTTVEELVEMYRLQGKK
;
A
#
# COMPACT_ATOMS: atom_id res chain seq x y z
N MET A 1 -11.81 27.40 -10.51
CA MET A 1 -10.73 27.98 -9.68
C MET A 1 -9.44 27.98 -10.49
N LYS A 2 -8.60 29.02 -10.33
CA LYS A 2 -7.27 29.07 -10.96
C LYS A 2 -6.30 28.18 -10.19
N PHE A 3 -5.41 27.48 -10.88
CA PHE A 3 -4.46 26.57 -10.22
C PHE A 3 -3.51 27.30 -9.26
N LYS A 4 -3.10 28.53 -9.59
CA LYS A 4 -2.29 29.38 -8.72
C LYS A 4 -2.93 29.70 -7.37
N ASP A 5 -4.27 29.69 -7.30
CA ASP A 5 -4.97 29.94 -6.04
C ASP A 5 -5.05 28.65 -5.21
N LEU A 6 -5.23 27.49 -5.86
CA LEU A 6 -5.14 26.19 -5.22
C LEU A 6 -3.74 25.95 -4.60
N THR A 7 -2.67 26.29 -5.31
CA THR A 7 -1.29 26.03 -4.85
C THR A 7 -0.86 26.93 -3.69
N LYS A 8 -1.50 28.10 -3.50
CA LYS A 8 -1.37 28.88 -2.25
C LYS A 8 -1.90 28.13 -1.04
N TYR A 9 -2.99 27.36 -1.19
CA TYR A 9 -3.45 26.48 -0.12
C TYR A 9 -2.47 25.33 0.11
N PHE A 10 -1.85 24.80 -0.95
CA PHE A 10 -0.80 23.78 -0.78
C PHE A 10 0.41 24.29 0.00
N GLU A 11 0.84 25.55 -0.19
CA GLU A 11 1.88 26.16 0.66
C GLU A 11 1.46 26.17 2.13
N LYS A 12 0.25 26.63 2.44
CA LYS A 12 -0.25 26.68 3.83
C LYS A 12 -0.31 25.29 4.45
N LEU A 13 -0.75 24.29 3.69
CA LEU A 13 -0.82 22.90 4.14
C LEU A 13 0.57 22.30 4.40
N GLU A 14 1.55 22.61 3.56
CA GLU A 14 2.94 22.14 3.73
C GLU A 14 3.61 22.74 4.98
N GLN A 15 3.23 23.95 5.38
CA GLN A 15 3.80 24.66 6.54
C GLN A 15 3.30 24.17 7.89
N THR A 16 2.28 23.32 7.95
CA THR A 16 1.71 22.82 9.21
C THR A 16 1.81 21.30 9.34
N SER A 17 2.00 20.84 10.57
CA SER A 17 1.89 19.43 10.96
C SER A 17 0.61 19.15 11.75
N SER A 18 -0.15 20.19 12.13
CA SER A 18 -1.35 20.06 12.94
C SER A 18 -2.51 19.55 12.08
N ARG A 19 -3.06 18.39 12.46
CA ARG A 19 -4.26 17.83 11.80
C ARG A 19 -5.44 18.80 11.84
N LEU A 20 -5.60 19.56 12.92
CA LEU A 20 -6.69 20.54 13.04
C LEU A 20 -6.50 21.68 12.04
N SER A 21 -5.30 22.25 11.96
CA SER A 21 -4.98 23.31 10.99
C SER A 21 -5.12 22.83 9.55
N LEU A 22 -4.73 21.58 9.24
CA LEU A 22 -4.98 20.98 7.93
C LEU A 22 -6.47 20.97 7.58
N ILE A 23 -7.33 20.60 8.53
CA ILE A 23 -8.79 20.57 8.34
C ILE A 23 -9.34 21.98 8.11
N GLU A 24 -8.88 22.98 8.87
CA GLU A 24 -9.30 24.38 8.72
C GLU A 24 -8.92 24.94 7.35
N ILE A 25 -7.64 24.78 6.95
CA ILE A 25 -7.14 25.25 5.65
C ILE A 25 -7.88 24.56 4.49
N LEU A 26 -8.12 23.24 4.60
CA LEU A 26 -8.90 22.51 3.60
C LEU A 26 -10.37 22.95 3.58
N SER A 27 -10.98 23.17 4.73
CA SER A 27 -12.37 23.64 4.82
C SER A 27 -12.53 24.99 4.12
N GLU A 28 -11.60 25.93 4.33
CA GLU A 28 -11.57 27.20 3.61
C GLU A 28 -11.41 27.03 2.10
N LEU A 29 -10.51 26.15 1.66
CA LEU A 29 -10.31 25.84 0.24
C LEU A 29 -11.61 25.31 -0.38
N LEU A 30 -12.24 24.33 0.27
CA LEU A 30 -13.44 23.68 -0.24
C LEU A 30 -14.62 24.66 -0.30
N LYS A 31 -14.80 25.54 0.69
CA LYS A 31 -15.83 26.60 0.65
C LYS A 31 -15.69 27.53 -0.58
N LYS A 32 -14.45 27.79 -1.02
CA LYS A 32 -14.16 28.63 -2.21
C LYS A 32 -14.11 27.84 -3.52
N THR A 33 -14.26 26.52 -3.45
CA THR A 33 -14.20 25.65 -4.63
C THR A 33 -15.56 25.62 -5.34
N PRO A 34 -15.62 25.90 -6.65
CA PRO A 34 -16.83 25.70 -7.45
C PRO A 34 -17.30 24.25 -7.37
N GLY A 35 -18.62 24.03 -7.30
CA GLY A 35 -19.18 22.68 -7.15
C GLY A 35 -18.76 21.69 -8.25
N GLU A 36 -18.56 22.18 -9.47
CA GLU A 36 -18.10 21.38 -10.62
C GLU A 36 -16.62 20.93 -10.54
N GLU A 37 -15.84 21.50 -9.62
CA GLU A 37 -14.41 21.19 -9.42
C GLU A 37 -14.14 20.42 -8.12
N ILE A 38 -15.13 20.30 -7.23
CA ILE A 38 -14.96 19.74 -5.88
C ILE A 38 -14.46 18.29 -5.90
N ASP A 39 -14.91 17.52 -6.89
CA ASP A 39 -14.48 16.14 -7.13
C ASP A 39 -12.99 16.07 -7.47
N LYS A 40 -12.54 16.91 -8.40
CA LYS A 40 -11.16 16.97 -8.89
C LYS A 40 -10.22 17.45 -7.80
N ILE A 41 -10.61 18.50 -7.06
CA ILE A 41 -9.80 19.02 -5.96
C ILE A 41 -9.64 17.97 -4.86
N SER A 42 -10.69 17.22 -4.55
CA SER A 42 -10.62 16.12 -3.56
C SER A 42 -9.55 15.08 -3.88
N TYR A 43 -9.22 14.86 -5.16
CA TYR A 43 -8.12 13.97 -5.55
C TYR A 43 -6.78 14.70 -5.67
N LEU A 44 -6.75 15.89 -6.28
CA LEU A 44 -5.52 16.63 -6.58
C LEU A 44 -4.76 17.02 -5.31
N ILE A 45 -5.46 17.37 -4.22
CA ILE A 45 -4.84 17.66 -2.91
C ILE A 45 -4.13 16.43 -2.31
N GLN A 46 -4.38 15.25 -2.86
CA GLN A 46 -3.73 13.99 -2.48
C GLN A 46 -2.81 13.44 -3.58
N GLY A 47 -2.56 14.21 -4.64
CA GLY A 47 -1.72 13.79 -5.76
C GLY A 47 -2.37 12.77 -6.68
N ARG A 48 -3.70 12.66 -6.65
CA ARG A 48 -4.48 11.72 -7.46
C ARG A 48 -5.33 12.47 -8.49
N LEU A 49 -5.80 11.76 -9.51
CA LEU A 49 -6.76 12.27 -10.50
C LEU A 49 -8.14 11.62 -10.39
N ALA A 50 -8.21 10.47 -9.73
CA ALA A 50 -9.35 9.58 -9.70
C ALA A 50 -9.29 8.73 -8.41
N PRO A 51 -10.37 8.03 -8.03
CA PRO A 51 -10.32 7.10 -6.90
C PRO A 51 -9.46 5.87 -7.25
N PHE A 52 -8.96 5.16 -6.23
CA PHE A 52 -7.96 4.09 -6.39
C PHE A 52 -8.38 2.95 -7.35
N PHE A 53 -9.68 2.71 -7.48
CA PHE A 53 -10.25 1.66 -8.31
C PHE A 53 -10.39 2.04 -9.79
N VAL A 54 -10.12 3.30 -10.13
CA VAL A 54 -9.97 3.73 -11.52
C VAL A 54 -8.49 3.56 -11.89
N PRO A 55 -8.14 2.71 -12.87
CA PRO A 55 -6.75 2.38 -13.20
C PRO A 55 -6.08 3.52 -13.97
N LEU A 56 -5.86 4.65 -13.30
CA LEU A 56 -5.27 5.86 -13.86
C LEU A 56 -3.98 6.21 -13.11
N GLU A 57 -2.87 5.72 -13.62
CA GLU A 57 -1.53 6.01 -13.08
C GLU A 57 -0.88 7.17 -13.86
N ILE A 58 -0.67 8.32 -13.21
CA ILE A 58 0.13 9.40 -13.81
C ILE A 58 1.60 8.98 -13.88
N GLY A 59 2.08 8.38 -12.78
CA GLY A 59 3.45 7.95 -12.46
C GLY A 59 4.48 8.21 -13.55
N MET A 60 5.26 9.28 -13.39
CA MET A 60 6.36 9.61 -14.29
C MET A 60 7.70 9.37 -13.59
N ALA A 61 8.63 8.73 -14.30
CA ALA A 61 9.99 8.55 -13.80
C ALA A 61 10.69 9.90 -13.58
N GLU A 62 11.50 10.00 -12.52
CA GLU A 62 12.25 11.22 -12.16
C GLU A 62 13.04 11.79 -13.36
N LYS A 63 13.67 10.91 -14.15
CA LYS A 63 14.41 11.29 -15.36
C LYS A 63 13.52 11.91 -16.44
N THR A 64 12.29 11.40 -16.61
CA THR A 64 11.32 11.96 -17.56
C THR A 64 10.83 13.33 -17.09
N VAL A 65 10.59 13.48 -15.79
CA VAL A 65 10.19 14.75 -15.18
C VAL A 65 11.31 15.79 -15.28
N ALA A 66 12.56 15.41 -14.99
CA ALA A 66 13.73 16.28 -15.13
C ALA A 66 13.87 16.83 -16.57
N LYS A 67 13.66 15.98 -17.58
CA LYS A 67 13.63 16.40 -18.99
C LYS A 67 12.48 17.37 -19.32
N ALA A 68 11.31 17.19 -18.70
CA ALA A 68 10.18 18.10 -18.91
C ALA A 68 10.46 19.49 -18.31
N ILE A 69 11.10 19.54 -17.12
CA ILE A 69 11.54 20.79 -16.47
C ILE A 69 12.61 21.48 -17.32
N ALA A 70 13.63 20.72 -17.75
CA ALA A 70 14.70 21.19 -18.63
C ALA A 70 14.14 21.85 -19.90
N GLN A 71 13.21 21.16 -20.58
CA GLN A 71 12.54 21.68 -21.76
C GLN A 71 11.70 22.92 -21.48
N ALA A 72 11.00 22.99 -20.34
CA ALA A 72 10.11 24.11 -20.00
C ALA A 72 10.87 25.40 -19.69
N TYR A 73 12.07 25.30 -19.09
CA TYR A 73 12.82 26.45 -18.58
C TYR A 73 14.15 26.70 -19.30
N GLY A 74 14.43 25.96 -20.39
CA GLY A 74 15.62 26.18 -21.21
C GLY A 74 16.94 25.84 -20.51
N VAL A 75 16.94 24.80 -19.67
CA VAL A 75 18.13 24.31 -18.95
C VAL A 75 18.41 22.85 -19.33
N THR A 76 19.55 22.30 -18.92
CA THR A 76 19.89 20.90 -19.16
C THR A 76 19.24 19.97 -18.13
N SER A 77 18.98 18.72 -18.50
CA SER A 77 18.45 17.72 -17.56
C SER A 77 19.41 17.46 -16.39
N ASP A 78 20.72 17.57 -16.61
CA ASP A 78 21.73 17.33 -15.59
C ASP A 78 21.76 18.44 -14.55
N GLU A 79 21.53 19.70 -14.95
CA GLU A 79 21.33 20.81 -14.01
C GLU A 79 20.11 20.58 -13.12
N VAL A 80 19.00 20.12 -13.69
CA VAL A 80 17.80 19.77 -12.92
C VAL A 80 18.09 18.63 -11.95
N THR A 81 18.78 17.57 -12.39
CA THR A 81 19.16 16.44 -11.52
C THR A 81 20.10 16.87 -10.39
N ARG A 82 21.08 17.75 -10.65
CA ARG A 82 21.96 18.29 -9.60
C ARG A 82 21.17 19.08 -8.55
N GLN A 83 20.25 19.95 -8.97
CA GLN A 83 19.38 20.68 -8.04
C GLN A 83 18.48 19.72 -7.26
N PHE A 84 17.91 18.71 -7.91
CA PHE A 84 17.10 17.70 -7.24
C PHE A 84 17.89 16.94 -6.17
N ASN A 85 19.10 16.48 -6.49
CA ASN A 85 19.95 15.76 -5.53
C ASN A 85 20.33 16.63 -4.33
N SER A 86 20.57 17.92 -4.55
CA SER A 86 20.88 18.87 -3.48
C SER A 86 19.67 19.19 -2.59
N LEU A 87 18.48 19.35 -3.19
CA LEU A 87 17.26 19.77 -2.47
C LEU A 87 16.43 18.59 -1.95
N GLY A 88 16.66 17.37 -2.46
CA GLY A 88 15.86 16.18 -2.18
C GLY A 88 14.39 16.26 -2.60
N ASP A 89 14.04 17.24 -3.44
CA ASP A 89 12.68 17.49 -3.93
C ASP A 89 12.69 18.11 -5.35
N MET A 90 12.11 17.38 -6.30
CA MET A 90 12.06 17.80 -7.71
C MET A 90 11.14 19.02 -7.90
N GLY A 91 10.13 19.18 -7.05
CA GLY A 91 9.29 20.37 -7.05
C GLY A 91 10.07 21.62 -6.66
N LEU A 92 10.94 21.54 -5.64
CA LEU A 92 11.81 22.67 -5.28
C LEU A 92 12.83 22.97 -6.39
N ALA A 93 13.35 21.94 -7.06
CA ALA A 93 14.19 22.14 -8.24
C ALA A 93 13.44 22.89 -9.35
N ALA A 94 12.21 22.48 -9.68
CA ALA A 94 11.38 23.17 -10.67
C ALA A 94 11.08 24.62 -10.29
N GLN A 95 10.79 24.89 -9.01
CA GLN A 95 10.54 26.23 -8.49
C GLN A 95 11.74 27.16 -8.74
N LYS A 96 12.98 26.68 -8.51
CA LYS A 96 14.20 27.47 -8.75
C LYS A 96 14.38 27.87 -10.21
N PHE A 97 13.97 27.04 -11.16
CA PHE A 97 14.07 27.37 -12.59
C PHE A 97 12.88 28.20 -13.10
N ALA A 98 11.75 28.16 -12.41
CA ALA A 98 10.54 28.89 -12.78
C ALA A 98 10.54 30.39 -12.41
N VAL A 99 11.61 30.94 -11.80
CA VAL A 99 11.66 32.28 -11.19
C VAL A 99 11.23 33.42 -12.12
N LYS A 100 11.50 33.32 -13.43
CA LYS A 100 11.10 34.33 -14.42
C LYS A 100 9.68 34.15 -14.96
N SER A 101 9.00 33.05 -14.63
CA SER A 101 7.66 32.75 -15.09
C SER A 101 6.62 33.45 -14.23
N LYS A 102 5.83 34.34 -14.84
CA LYS A 102 4.72 35.02 -14.16
C LYS A 102 3.49 34.12 -13.95
N GLY A 103 3.49 32.93 -14.57
CA GLY A 103 2.33 32.05 -14.61
C GLY A 103 1.19 32.59 -15.48
N THR A 104 0.25 31.72 -15.83
CA THR A 104 -0.99 32.07 -16.53
C THR A 104 -2.20 31.72 -15.66
N ASP A 105 -3.39 32.20 -16.05
CA ASP A 105 -4.64 31.92 -15.35
C ASP A 105 -5.26 30.56 -15.69
N ILE A 106 -4.42 29.54 -15.88
CA ILE A 106 -4.86 28.16 -16.14
C ILE A 106 -5.68 27.61 -14.96
N THR A 107 -6.77 26.95 -15.30
CA THR A 107 -7.75 26.44 -14.33
C THR A 107 -7.40 25.06 -13.81
N VAL A 108 -7.98 24.70 -12.66
CA VAL A 108 -7.89 23.33 -12.11
C VAL A 108 -8.42 22.29 -13.09
N ASN A 109 -9.50 22.59 -13.81
CA ASN A 109 -10.06 21.70 -14.84
C ASN A 109 -9.07 21.43 -15.99
N GLU A 110 -8.37 22.46 -16.49
CA GLU A 110 -7.37 22.29 -17.55
C GLU A 110 -6.16 21.48 -17.07
N ILE A 111 -5.71 21.70 -15.83
CA ILE A 111 -4.64 20.91 -15.21
C ILE A 111 -5.07 19.45 -15.09
N HIS A 112 -6.24 19.19 -14.50
CA HIS A 112 -6.77 17.85 -14.34
C HIS A 112 -6.93 17.12 -15.68
N LYS A 113 -7.48 17.81 -16.70
CA LYS A 113 -7.63 17.28 -18.07
C LYS A 113 -6.28 16.90 -18.67
N THR A 114 -5.29 17.77 -18.56
CA THR A 114 -3.95 17.53 -19.15
C THR A 114 -3.20 16.42 -18.41
N LEU A 115 -3.26 16.39 -17.06
CA LEU A 115 -2.69 15.29 -16.27
C LEU A 115 -3.40 13.96 -16.56
N THR A 116 -4.72 13.97 -16.78
CA THR A 116 -5.48 12.79 -17.20
C THR A 116 -5.04 12.31 -18.59
N GLN A 117 -4.77 13.24 -19.52
CA GLN A 117 -4.22 12.90 -20.83
C GLN A 117 -2.82 12.27 -20.72
N ILE A 118 -1.97 12.78 -19.82
CA ILE A 118 -0.66 12.19 -19.53
C ILE A 118 -0.84 10.75 -19.04
N ALA A 119 -1.69 10.53 -18.04
CA ALA A 119 -1.92 9.21 -17.44
C ALA A 119 -2.51 8.19 -18.44
N LYS A 120 -3.38 8.63 -19.36
CA LYS A 120 -3.96 7.76 -20.41
C LYS A 120 -3.04 7.48 -21.60
N THR A 121 -1.91 8.18 -21.71
CA THR A 121 -1.00 7.97 -22.85
C THR A 121 -0.24 6.65 -22.67
N ASN A 122 -0.43 5.70 -23.59
CA ASN A 122 0.19 4.37 -23.59
C ASN A 122 0.78 4.05 -24.99
N GLY A 123 1.68 3.06 -25.07
CA GLY A 123 2.30 2.60 -26.32
C GLY A 123 3.66 3.25 -26.64
N GLU A 124 4.16 3.01 -27.84
CA GLU A 124 5.47 3.52 -28.29
C GLU A 124 5.49 5.06 -28.37
N GLY A 125 6.63 5.69 -28.07
CA GLY A 125 6.77 7.16 -28.07
C GLY A 125 6.09 7.89 -26.89
N THR A 126 5.41 7.16 -26.00
CA THR A 126 4.67 7.71 -24.84
C THR A 126 5.53 8.61 -23.95
N VAL A 127 6.79 8.25 -23.70
CA VAL A 127 7.68 9.01 -22.82
C VAL A 127 7.87 10.45 -23.32
N LYS A 128 8.15 10.64 -24.62
CA LYS A 128 8.32 11.97 -25.23
C LYS A 128 7.00 12.77 -25.22
N LYS A 129 5.87 12.10 -25.46
CA LYS A 129 4.55 12.75 -25.43
C LYS A 129 4.17 13.22 -24.03
N ARG A 130 4.35 12.37 -23.01
CA ARG A 130 4.14 12.73 -21.59
C ARG A 130 5.06 13.89 -21.17
N GLN A 131 6.33 13.86 -21.60
CA GLN A 131 7.29 14.95 -21.36
C GLN A 131 6.81 16.27 -21.97
N LYS A 132 6.38 16.27 -23.24
CA LYS A 132 5.90 17.48 -23.93
C LYS A 132 4.66 18.06 -23.27
N LEU A 133 3.70 17.22 -22.86
CA LEU A 133 2.49 17.66 -22.16
C LEU A 133 2.83 18.29 -20.80
N LEU A 134 3.70 17.66 -20.00
CA LEU A 134 4.13 18.20 -18.71
C LEU A 134 4.92 19.51 -18.87
N SER A 135 5.83 19.57 -19.86
CA SER A 135 6.59 20.79 -20.17
C SER A 135 5.67 21.95 -20.56
N GLY A 136 4.64 21.68 -21.37
CA GLY A 136 3.64 22.69 -21.75
C GLY A 136 2.74 23.17 -20.59
N LEU A 137 2.57 22.36 -19.53
CA LEU A 137 1.97 22.84 -18.29
C LEU A 137 2.96 23.71 -17.50
N LEU A 138 4.21 23.27 -17.35
CA LEU A 138 5.24 23.98 -16.59
C LEU A 138 5.54 25.38 -17.12
N SER A 139 5.53 25.56 -18.44
CA SER A 139 5.71 26.87 -19.07
C SER A 139 4.60 27.88 -18.73
N LYS A 140 3.49 27.40 -18.16
CA LYS A 140 2.32 28.20 -17.75
C LYS A 140 2.26 28.43 -16.23
N MET A 141 3.18 27.87 -15.45
CA MET A 141 3.17 27.92 -13.99
C MET A 141 4.02 29.08 -13.45
N ASP A 142 3.55 29.75 -12.40
CA ASP A 142 4.41 30.54 -11.51
C ASP A 142 5.30 29.60 -10.65
N PRO A 143 6.32 30.11 -9.93
CA PRO A 143 7.25 29.25 -9.19
C PRO A 143 6.60 28.32 -8.17
N ILE A 144 5.60 28.81 -7.42
CA ILE A 144 4.91 28.01 -6.41
C ILE A 144 4.05 26.95 -7.09
N SER A 145 3.36 27.31 -8.16
CA SER A 145 2.57 26.35 -8.92
C SER A 145 3.42 25.28 -9.61
N ALA A 146 4.61 25.63 -10.09
CA ALA A 146 5.57 24.67 -10.67
C ALA A 146 6.02 23.63 -9.64
N LYS A 147 6.32 24.07 -8.41
CA LYS A 147 6.67 23.18 -7.29
C LYS A 147 5.62 22.09 -7.11
N HIS A 148 4.37 22.50 -6.95
CA HIS A 148 3.29 21.59 -6.63
C HIS A 148 2.83 20.77 -7.82
N LEU A 149 2.85 21.34 -9.02
CA LEU A 149 2.54 20.60 -10.24
C LEU A 149 3.47 19.40 -10.41
N ILE A 150 4.77 19.55 -10.17
CA ILE A 150 5.76 18.47 -10.31
C ILE A 150 5.59 17.35 -9.29
N ARG A 151 5.14 17.68 -8.08
CA ARG A 151 4.94 16.69 -7.03
C ARG A 151 3.78 15.73 -7.29
N ILE A 152 2.79 16.15 -8.09
CA ILE A 152 1.63 15.32 -8.46
C ILE A 152 2.03 14.10 -9.31
N PRO A 153 2.66 14.23 -10.51
CA PRO A 153 3.05 13.09 -11.34
C PRO A 153 4.16 12.22 -10.74
N LEU A 154 4.91 12.74 -9.76
CA LEU A 154 5.87 11.99 -8.96
C LEU A 154 5.25 11.24 -7.76
N GLY A 155 3.96 11.47 -7.49
CA GLY A 155 3.25 10.81 -6.37
C GLY A 155 3.73 11.27 -4.98
N ASN A 156 4.29 12.47 -4.86
CA ASN A 156 4.89 12.97 -3.61
C ASN A 156 4.47 14.40 -3.28
N THR A 157 3.16 14.65 -3.19
CA THR A 157 2.59 15.99 -2.85
C THR A 157 3.03 16.53 -1.50
N ARG A 158 3.41 15.66 -0.55
CA ARG A 158 3.93 16.03 0.78
C ARG A 158 2.99 16.86 1.66
N LEU A 159 1.69 16.87 1.36
CA LEU A 159 0.72 17.67 2.12
C LEU A 159 0.20 16.99 3.40
N GLY A 160 0.50 15.70 3.62
CA GLY A 160 0.04 14.98 4.81
C GLY A 160 -1.48 14.73 4.85
N ILE A 161 -2.14 14.70 3.69
CA ILE A 161 -3.59 14.59 3.56
C ILE A 161 -4.00 13.18 3.15
N GLY A 162 -4.74 12.51 4.03
CA GLY A 162 -5.48 11.29 3.72
C GLY A 162 -6.98 11.53 3.60
N ASP A 163 -7.70 10.56 3.04
CA ASP A 163 -9.16 10.60 2.86
C ASP A 163 -9.92 10.99 4.15
N PRO A 164 -9.53 10.48 5.36
CA PRO A 164 -10.08 10.96 6.62
C PRO A 164 -10.01 12.48 6.82
N THR A 165 -8.90 13.13 6.48
CA THR A 165 -8.73 14.58 6.63
C THR A 165 -9.63 15.34 5.67
N VAL A 166 -9.81 14.81 4.45
CA VAL A 166 -10.71 15.40 3.46
C VAL A 166 -12.16 15.28 3.90
N LEU A 167 -12.59 14.12 4.42
CA LEU A 167 -13.94 13.93 4.95
C LEU A 167 -14.24 14.87 6.13
N ASP A 168 -13.29 15.06 7.04
CA ASP A 168 -13.41 16.05 8.12
C ASP A 168 -13.63 17.45 7.54
N ALA A 169 -12.80 17.84 6.55
CA ALA A 169 -12.88 19.15 5.91
C ALA A 169 -14.18 19.34 5.12
N LEU A 170 -14.69 18.32 4.42
CA LEU A 170 -15.98 18.35 3.72
C LEU A 170 -17.14 18.58 4.70
N ALA A 171 -17.15 17.86 5.83
CA ALA A 171 -18.16 18.02 6.87
C ALA A 171 -18.12 19.44 7.47
N THR A 172 -16.93 19.94 7.84
CA THR A 172 -16.78 21.31 8.35
C THR A 172 -17.14 22.37 7.31
N ALA A 173 -16.76 22.18 6.04
CA ALA A 173 -16.96 23.16 4.98
C ALA A 173 -18.44 23.32 4.59
N LYS A 174 -19.15 22.20 4.40
CA LYS A 174 -20.53 22.22 3.89
C LYS A 174 -21.58 22.13 5.00
N LEU A 175 -21.31 21.41 6.09
CA LEU A 175 -22.28 21.14 7.15
C LEU A 175 -22.04 21.99 8.41
N GLY A 176 -20.91 22.69 8.50
CA GLY A 176 -20.54 23.48 9.68
C GLY A 176 -20.22 22.64 10.93
N ASP A 177 -20.23 21.32 10.80
CA ASP A 177 -20.16 20.39 11.92
C ASP A 177 -19.29 19.18 11.56
N LYS A 178 -18.12 19.09 12.19
CA LYS A 178 -17.16 18.00 11.99
C LYS A 178 -17.70 16.65 12.50
N THR A 179 -18.62 16.63 13.47
CA THR A 179 -19.15 15.38 14.04
C THR A 179 -19.93 14.56 13.01
N LYS A 180 -20.51 15.24 12.00
CA LYS A 180 -21.21 14.61 10.86
C LYS A 180 -20.29 13.88 9.87
N ARG A 181 -18.96 13.95 10.06
CA ARG A 181 -17.99 13.19 9.26
C ARG A 181 -18.31 11.68 9.23
N LYS A 182 -18.83 11.09 10.31
CA LYS A 182 -19.22 9.66 10.34
C LYS A 182 -20.25 9.29 9.27
N LEU A 183 -21.18 10.19 8.97
CA LEU A 183 -22.20 9.97 7.93
C LEU A 183 -21.57 9.95 6.53
N LEU A 184 -20.64 10.88 6.28
CA LEU A 184 -19.87 10.91 5.03
C LEU A 184 -18.97 9.68 4.89
N GLU A 185 -18.34 9.26 5.99
CA GLU A 185 -17.47 8.09 6.06
C GLU A 185 -18.24 6.79 5.81
N GLY A 186 -19.46 6.64 6.32
CA GLY A 186 -20.32 5.50 6.01
C GLY A 186 -20.62 5.37 4.51
N ALA A 187 -20.98 6.47 3.85
CA ALA A 187 -21.19 6.49 2.40
C ALA A 187 -19.88 6.26 1.62
N TYR A 188 -18.77 6.85 2.08
CA TYR A 188 -17.44 6.63 1.51
C TYR A 188 -17.01 5.17 1.62
N ASN A 189 -17.27 4.48 2.74
CA ASN A 189 -16.88 3.09 2.92
C ASN A 189 -17.65 2.15 1.98
N LYS A 190 -18.89 2.49 1.63
CA LYS A 190 -19.73 1.75 0.66
C LYS A 190 -19.32 1.96 -0.80
N THR A 191 -18.78 3.14 -1.13
CA THR A 191 -18.53 3.55 -2.52
C THR A 191 -17.05 3.67 -2.89
N SER A 192 -16.19 3.81 -1.90
CA SER A 192 -14.75 4.09 -1.98
C SER A 192 -14.38 5.29 -2.86
N ASP A 193 -15.30 6.23 -3.03
CA ASP A 193 -15.18 7.31 -3.99
C ASP A 193 -15.34 8.69 -3.33
N LEU A 194 -14.20 9.28 -2.95
CA LEU A 194 -14.16 10.58 -2.28
C LEU A 194 -14.71 11.72 -3.16
N GLY A 195 -14.46 11.69 -4.46
CA GLY A 195 -14.96 12.69 -5.41
C GLY A 195 -16.48 12.61 -5.55
N LEU A 196 -17.05 11.40 -5.54
CA LEU A 196 -18.50 11.21 -5.48
C LEU A 196 -19.09 11.75 -4.18
N ILE A 197 -18.48 11.48 -3.03
CA ILE A 197 -18.94 12.02 -1.75
C ILE A 197 -18.93 13.55 -1.79
N ALA A 198 -17.82 14.14 -2.21
CA ALA A 198 -17.66 15.59 -2.28
C ALA A 198 -18.70 16.23 -3.21
N LYS A 199 -18.86 15.69 -4.43
CA LYS A 199 -19.82 16.20 -5.42
C LYS A 199 -21.25 16.06 -4.94
N THR A 200 -21.63 14.89 -4.44
CA THR A 200 -22.99 14.63 -3.92
C THR A 200 -23.31 15.56 -2.75
N LEU A 201 -22.35 15.75 -1.84
CA LEU A 201 -22.51 16.66 -0.71
C LEU A 201 -22.68 18.12 -1.16
N TRP A 202 -21.95 18.55 -2.20
CA TRP A 202 -22.07 19.92 -2.72
C TRP A 202 -23.39 20.18 -3.42
N GLU A 203 -23.85 19.23 -4.24
CA GLU A 203 -25.04 19.36 -5.10
C GLU A 203 -26.34 19.03 -4.37
N LYS A 204 -26.34 18.01 -3.51
CA LYS A 204 -27.55 17.41 -2.92
C LYS A 204 -27.56 17.43 -1.38
N GLY A 205 -26.51 17.95 -0.75
CA GLY A 205 -26.39 17.99 0.71
C GLY A 205 -26.24 16.61 1.34
N LEU A 206 -26.38 16.56 2.67
CA LEU A 206 -26.20 15.34 3.46
C LEU A 206 -27.21 14.24 3.08
N SER A 207 -28.47 14.61 2.83
CA SER A 207 -29.52 13.67 2.41
C SER A 207 -29.22 12.98 1.08
N GLY A 208 -28.48 13.65 0.19
CA GLY A 208 -27.95 13.04 -1.03
C GLY A 208 -26.87 12.00 -0.74
N VAL A 209 -25.98 12.29 0.21
CA VAL A 209 -24.90 11.38 0.61
C VAL A 209 -25.45 10.15 1.31
N GLU A 210 -26.45 10.29 2.17
CA GLU A 210 -27.10 9.17 2.88
C GLU A 210 -27.77 8.17 1.93
N LYS A 211 -28.22 8.63 0.77
CA LYS A 211 -28.78 7.79 -0.31
C LYS A 211 -27.73 7.06 -1.14
N LEU A 212 -26.44 7.35 -0.95
CA LEU A 212 -25.38 6.60 -1.62
C LEU A 212 -25.25 5.21 -1.00
N ASP A 213 -25.28 4.20 -1.86
CA ASP A 213 -25.19 2.80 -1.46
C ASP A 213 -24.17 2.05 -2.33
N VAL A 214 -23.99 0.77 -2.02
CA VAL A 214 -23.15 -0.17 -2.76
C VAL A 214 -23.51 -0.16 -4.25
N ARG A 215 -22.48 -0.09 -5.10
CA ARG A 215 -22.63 -0.12 -6.56
C ARG A 215 -21.65 -1.11 -7.15
N VAL A 216 -22.13 -1.99 -8.01
CA VAL A 216 -21.27 -2.92 -8.75
C VAL A 216 -20.28 -2.12 -9.62
N GLY A 217 -19.01 -2.52 -9.61
CA GLY A 217 -17.92 -1.78 -10.25
C GLY A 217 -17.29 -0.67 -9.40
N SER A 218 -17.80 -0.39 -8.20
CA SER A 218 -17.14 0.43 -7.17
C SER A 218 -16.83 -0.44 -5.95
N PRO A 219 -15.56 -0.65 -5.58
CA PRO A 219 -15.24 -1.52 -4.46
C PRO A 219 -15.74 -0.95 -3.14
N ILE A 220 -16.23 -1.85 -2.30
CA ILE A 220 -16.57 -1.60 -0.90
C ILE A 220 -15.29 -1.76 -0.10
N ARG A 221 -15.03 -0.86 0.85
CA ARG A 221 -13.88 -1.00 1.74
C ARG A 221 -13.96 -2.32 2.51
N SER A 222 -12.87 -3.06 2.54
CA SER A 222 -12.76 -4.32 3.27
C SER A 222 -13.01 -4.13 4.77
N GLU A 223 -13.86 -4.97 5.37
CA GLU A 223 -13.91 -5.14 6.83
C GLU A 223 -12.61 -5.80 7.31
N LEU A 224 -12.08 -5.33 8.44
CA LEU A 224 -10.79 -5.73 8.97
C LEU A 224 -10.94 -6.48 10.29
N CYS A 225 -10.15 -7.53 10.48
CA CYS A 225 -10.15 -8.26 11.72
C CYS A 225 -9.47 -7.49 12.85
N GLU A 226 -10.08 -7.49 14.03
CA GLU A 226 -9.38 -7.29 15.29
C GLU A 226 -8.56 -8.53 15.68
N ARG A 227 -7.80 -8.40 16.78
CA ARG A 227 -7.06 -9.51 17.38
C ARG A 227 -7.52 -9.76 18.81
N LEU A 228 -7.65 -11.03 19.17
CA LEU A 228 -7.74 -11.48 20.56
C LEU A 228 -6.60 -12.47 20.84
N PRO A 229 -6.17 -12.59 22.11
CA PRO A 229 -4.97 -13.35 22.43
C PRO A 229 -5.19 -14.87 22.39
N SER A 230 -6.42 -15.35 22.61
CA SER A 230 -6.69 -16.79 22.70
C SER A 230 -8.13 -17.16 22.31
N PRO A 231 -8.38 -18.45 21.98
CA PRO A 231 -9.72 -18.99 21.79
C PRO A 231 -10.69 -18.73 22.96
N GLU A 232 -10.21 -18.80 24.21
CA GLU A 232 -11.04 -18.52 25.40
C GLU A 232 -11.55 -17.08 25.39
N LYS A 233 -10.67 -16.12 25.09
CA LYS A 233 -11.05 -14.70 25.01
C LYS A 233 -11.97 -14.40 23.82
N VAL A 234 -11.86 -15.15 22.74
CA VAL A 234 -12.83 -15.09 21.64
C VAL A 234 -14.21 -15.52 22.12
N ILE A 235 -14.33 -16.70 22.71
CA ILE A 235 -15.63 -17.24 23.13
C ILE A 235 -16.24 -16.40 24.28
N GLU A 236 -15.43 -15.93 25.23
CA GLU A 236 -15.89 -15.02 26.28
C GLU A 236 -16.52 -13.73 25.71
N LYS A 237 -15.92 -13.17 24.66
CA LYS A 237 -16.34 -11.88 24.08
C LYS A 237 -17.42 -12.00 23.00
N MET A 238 -17.36 -13.06 22.20
CA MET A 238 -18.17 -13.23 20.99
C MET A 238 -19.26 -14.30 21.17
N VAL A 239 -19.18 -15.13 22.21
CA VAL A 239 -20.14 -16.17 22.62
C VAL A 239 -20.28 -17.30 21.60
N GLU A 240 -20.78 -16.99 20.41
CA GLU A 240 -20.96 -17.93 19.30
C GLU A 240 -20.37 -17.30 18.03
N VAL A 241 -19.52 -18.06 17.33
CA VAL A 241 -18.79 -17.56 16.16
C VAL A 241 -18.85 -18.52 14.99
N ASP A 242 -18.83 -17.96 13.79
CA ASP A 242 -18.49 -18.66 12.56
C ASP A 242 -16.96 -18.69 12.39
N CYS A 243 -16.36 -19.87 12.52
CA CYS A 243 -14.92 -20.08 12.37
C CYS A 243 -14.59 -20.51 10.94
N GLN A 244 -13.73 -19.72 10.27
CA GLN A 244 -13.29 -19.96 8.90
C GLN A 244 -11.75 -20.03 8.87
N PRO A 245 -11.14 -20.93 8.08
CA PRO A 245 -9.69 -20.97 7.97
C PRO A 245 -9.15 -19.67 7.34
N LYS A 246 -8.03 -19.18 7.88
CA LYS A 246 -7.40 -17.95 7.40
C LYS A 246 -6.47 -18.26 6.25
N MET A 247 -6.97 -18.05 5.05
CA MET A 247 -6.18 -18.10 3.83
C MET A 247 -5.11 -16.97 3.79
N ASP A 248 -3.99 -17.24 3.14
CA ASP A 248 -2.87 -16.31 2.95
C ASP A 248 -2.64 -16.06 1.44
N GLY A 249 -3.42 -15.15 0.88
CA GLY A 249 -3.46 -14.90 -0.56
C GLY A 249 -3.68 -13.44 -0.92
N PHE A 250 -4.24 -13.21 -2.10
CA PHE A 250 -4.74 -11.91 -2.47
C PHE A 250 -6.19 -11.76 -2.05
N ARG A 251 -6.46 -10.90 -1.07
CA ARG A 251 -7.85 -10.47 -0.84
C ARG A 251 -8.36 -9.68 -2.04
N ILE A 252 -9.36 -10.24 -2.72
CA ILE A 252 -9.95 -9.72 -3.94
C ILE A 252 -11.47 -9.63 -3.77
N GLN A 253 -12.02 -8.45 -4.03
CA GLN A 253 -13.45 -8.26 -4.18
C GLN A 253 -13.84 -8.46 -5.64
N ILE A 254 -14.61 -9.52 -5.94
CA ILE A 254 -15.09 -9.83 -7.29
C ILE A 254 -16.44 -9.16 -7.49
N HIS A 255 -16.51 -8.24 -8.45
CA HIS A 255 -17.74 -7.61 -8.90
C HIS A 255 -18.14 -8.22 -10.23
N LYS A 256 -19.34 -8.81 -10.28
CA LYS A 256 -19.99 -9.26 -11.51
C LYS A 256 -21.10 -8.30 -11.88
N ASN A 257 -21.08 -7.79 -13.10
CA ASN A 257 -22.16 -7.07 -13.74
C ASN A 257 -22.44 -7.71 -15.11
N LYS A 258 -23.35 -8.68 -15.13
CA LYS A 258 -23.61 -9.55 -16.28
C LYS A 258 -22.31 -10.23 -16.73
N GLU A 259 -21.82 -9.89 -17.91
CA GLU A 259 -20.57 -10.39 -18.49
C GLU A 259 -19.33 -9.56 -18.12
N GLU A 260 -19.51 -8.39 -17.51
CA GLU A 260 -18.41 -7.55 -17.06
C GLU A 260 -17.98 -8.01 -15.66
N ILE A 261 -16.74 -8.48 -15.55
CA ILE A 261 -16.13 -8.83 -14.27
C ILE A 261 -15.08 -7.78 -13.95
N ARG A 262 -15.11 -7.28 -12.71
CA ARG A 262 -14.08 -6.39 -12.17
C ARG A 262 -13.62 -6.89 -10.81
N MET A 263 -12.32 -6.87 -10.58
CA MET A 263 -11.69 -7.38 -9.37
C MET A 263 -10.86 -6.28 -8.72
N PHE A 264 -11.06 -6.09 -7.42
CA PHE A 264 -10.37 -5.06 -6.66
C PHE A 264 -9.62 -5.67 -5.49
N SER A 265 -8.37 -5.26 -5.32
CA SER A 265 -7.58 -5.64 -4.15
C SER A 265 -8.17 -5.05 -2.86
N ARG A 266 -7.66 -5.52 -1.72
CA ARG A 266 -7.84 -4.88 -0.41
C ARG A 266 -7.58 -3.37 -0.40
N ASN A 267 -6.62 -2.90 -1.20
CA ASN A 267 -6.25 -1.48 -1.31
C ASN A 267 -7.06 -0.75 -2.39
N LEU A 268 -8.14 -1.38 -2.88
CA LEU A 268 -9.07 -0.85 -3.87
C LEU A 268 -8.47 -0.71 -5.27
N GLU A 269 -7.23 -1.18 -5.49
CA GLU A 269 -6.62 -1.23 -6.83
C GLU A 269 -7.33 -2.25 -7.71
N GLU A 270 -7.61 -1.88 -8.95
CA GLU A 270 -8.13 -2.79 -9.96
C GLU A 270 -7.06 -3.80 -10.38
N MET A 271 -7.39 -5.09 -10.35
CA MET A 271 -6.46 -6.19 -10.68
C MET A 271 -7.03 -7.19 -11.71
N THR A 272 -8.18 -6.91 -12.31
CA THR A 272 -8.94 -7.89 -13.13
C THR A 272 -8.09 -8.51 -14.23
N HIS A 273 -7.33 -7.69 -14.95
CA HIS A 273 -6.50 -8.15 -16.08
C HIS A 273 -5.45 -9.20 -15.68
N MET A 274 -5.06 -9.27 -14.40
CA MET A 274 -4.05 -10.20 -13.91
C MET A 274 -4.57 -11.64 -13.78
N PHE A 275 -5.90 -11.83 -13.68
CA PHE A 275 -6.51 -13.08 -13.24
C PHE A 275 -7.58 -13.61 -14.22
N PRO A 276 -7.20 -13.91 -15.48
CA PRO A 276 -8.15 -14.38 -16.50
C PRO A 276 -8.93 -15.64 -16.09
N GLU A 277 -8.32 -16.55 -15.34
CA GLU A 277 -8.95 -17.75 -14.81
C GLU A 277 -10.09 -17.43 -13.83
N LEU A 278 -9.93 -16.39 -13.01
CA LEU A 278 -10.97 -15.95 -12.09
C LEU A 278 -12.09 -15.22 -12.84
N ILE A 279 -11.81 -14.55 -13.96
CA ILE A 279 -12.83 -13.89 -14.80
C ILE A 279 -13.77 -14.94 -15.36
N ASP A 280 -13.21 -15.97 -15.99
CA ASP A 280 -13.98 -17.06 -16.59
C ASP A 280 -14.80 -17.81 -15.53
N ALA A 281 -14.19 -18.12 -14.38
CA ALA A 281 -14.89 -18.72 -13.25
C ALA A 281 -16.03 -17.84 -12.73
N SER A 282 -15.83 -16.53 -12.61
CA SER A 282 -16.87 -15.60 -12.15
C SER A 282 -18.08 -15.57 -13.07
N LYS A 283 -17.86 -15.68 -14.38
CA LYS A 283 -18.94 -15.78 -15.36
C LYS A 283 -19.74 -17.08 -15.20
N LYS A 284 -19.03 -18.20 -15.11
CA LYS A 284 -19.61 -19.56 -15.12
C LYS A 284 -20.20 -20.01 -13.78
N GLN A 285 -19.56 -19.68 -12.66
CA GLN A 285 -19.87 -20.25 -11.34
C GLN A 285 -20.80 -19.35 -10.50
N ILE A 286 -20.85 -18.03 -10.76
CA ILE A 286 -21.72 -17.11 -10.01
C ILE A 286 -23.14 -17.11 -10.61
N LYS A 287 -24.09 -17.69 -9.88
CA LYS A 287 -25.53 -17.76 -10.21
C LYS A 287 -26.27 -16.46 -9.86
N ALA A 288 -25.82 -15.36 -10.47
CA ALA A 288 -26.43 -14.03 -10.35
C ALA A 288 -26.07 -13.17 -11.57
N GLU A 289 -26.96 -12.25 -11.96
CA GLU A 289 -26.64 -11.23 -12.97
C GLU A 289 -25.67 -10.21 -12.41
N THR A 290 -25.91 -9.78 -11.16
CA THR A 290 -25.03 -8.82 -10.48
C THR A 290 -24.66 -9.35 -9.10
N ALA A 291 -23.37 -9.34 -8.76
CA ALA A 291 -22.91 -9.79 -7.45
C ALA A 291 -21.61 -9.08 -7.02
N ILE A 292 -21.39 -9.02 -5.70
CA ILE A 292 -20.10 -8.64 -5.11
C ILE A 292 -19.71 -9.72 -4.10
N LEU A 293 -18.60 -10.40 -4.36
CA LEU A 293 -18.03 -11.45 -3.49
C LEU A 293 -16.74 -10.96 -2.87
N ASP A 294 -16.50 -11.26 -1.59
CA ASP A 294 -15.22 -11.03 -0.92
C ASP A 294 -14.47 -12.36 -0.83
N THR A 295 -13.23 -12.36 -1.34
CA THR A 295 -12.50 -13.60 -1.64
C THR A 295 -11.03 -13.49 -1.29
N GLU A 296 -10.39 -14.64 -1.05
CA GLU A 296 -8.93 -14.76 -0.98
C GLU A 296 -8.45 -15.65 -2.13
N ALA A 297 -7.65 -15.11 -3.05
CA ALA A 297 -7.10 -15.84 -4.18
C ALA A 297 -5.69 -16.37 -3.89
N LEU A 298 -5.50 -17.67 -4.10
CA LEU A 298 -4.26 -18.39 -3.84
C LEU A 298 -3.82 -19.13 -5.10
N ALA A 299 -2.51 -19.18 -5.33
CA ALA A 299 -1.95 -20.05 -6.35
C ALA A 299 -2.19 -21.51 -5.97
N TYR A 300 -2.50 -22.31 -6.98
CA TYR A 300 -2.84 -23.71 -6.84
C TYR A 300 -1.92 -24.52 -7.75
N ASN A 301 -1.34 -25.59 -7.23
CA ASN A 301 -0.60 -26.56 -8.02
C ASN A 301 -1.55 -27.68 -8.45
N PRO A 302 -1.89 -27.81 -9.75
CA PRO A 302 -2.75 -28.89 -10.22
C PRO A 302 -2.15 -30.29 -10.09
N ASP A 303 -0.82 -30.40 -10.06
CA ASP A 303 -0.14 -31.70 -10.04
C ASP A 303 -0.09 -32.30 -8.62
N SER A 304 0.15 -31.47 -7.61
CA SER A 304 0.12 -31.90 -6.19
C SER A 304 -1.24 -31.69 -5.52
N GLU A 305 -2.18 -31.02 -6.20
CA GLU A 305 -3.48 -30.59 -5.68
C GLU A 305 -3.40 -29.70 -4.43
N GLU A 306 -2.30 -28.97 -4.25
CA GLU A 306 -2.06 -28.14 -3.08
C GLU A 306 -2.16 -26.64 -3.37
N PHE A 307 -2.52 -25.86 -2.35
CA PHE A 307 -2.41 -24.41 -2.38
C PHE A 307 -1.00 -23.98 -2.03
N LEU A 308 -0.50 -23.00 -2.77
CA LEU A 308 0.88 -22.55 -2.65
C LEU A 308 0.99 -21.34 -1.70
N PRO A 309 2.13 -21.17 -1.02
CA PRO A 309 2.36 -20.05 -0.12
C PRO A 309 2.18 -18.68 -0.80
N PHE A 310 1.95 -17.64 0.00
CA PHE A 310 1.76 -16.28 -0.51
C PHE A 310 2.93 -15.81 -1.39
N GLN A 311 4.17 -16.16 -1.06
CA GLN A 311 5.36 -15.79 -1.85
C GLN A 311 5.25 -16.29 -3.30
N GLU A 312 4.79 -17.53 -3.51
CA GLU A 312 4.54 -18.07 -4.83
C GLU A 312 3.34 -17.38 -5.49
N THR A 313 2.24 -17.20 -4.75
CA THR A 313 1.05 -16.46 -5.22
C THR A 313 1.40 -15.05 -5.71
N THR A 314 2.36 -14.35 -5.06
CA THR A 314 2.77 -13.00 -5.47
C THR A 314 3.35 -12.93 -6.89
N LYS A 315 3.87 -14.04 -7.41
CA LYS A 315 4.34 -14.13 -8.81
C LYS A 315 3.22 -13.83 -9.79
N ARG A 316 1.94 -13.97 -9.42
CA ARG A 316 0.80 -13.60 -10.29
C ARG A 316 0.55 -12.10 -10.41
N ARG A 317 1.17 -11.26 -9.58
CA ARG A 317 1.11 -9.79 -9.72
C ARG A 317 2.04 -9.31 -10.83
N ARG A 318 1.56 -9.23 -12.07
CA ARG A 318 2.36 -8.80 -13.24
C ARG A 318 1.53 -8.16 -14.35
N LYS A 319 2.18 -7.38 -15.21
CA LYS A 319 1.57 -6.70 -16.38
C LYS A 319 1.79 -7.43 -17.73
N HIS A 320 2.71 -8.40 -17.79
CA HIS A 320 3.09 -9.13 -19.01
C HIS A 320 3.14 -10.64 -18.74
N GLY A 321 3.00 -11.47 -19.78
CA GLY A 321 3.05 -12.94 -19.66
C GLY A 321 1.91 -13.53 -18.81
N ILE A 322 0.78 -12.84 -18.72
CA ILE A 322 -0.32 -13.19 -17.80
C ILE A 322 -0.93 -14.54 -18.16
N ALA A 323 -1.19 -14.77 -19.45
CA ALA A 323 -1.84 -15.99 -19.94
C ALA A 323 -0.96 -17.24 -19.75
N GLU A 324 0.35 -17.13 -19.99
CA GLU A 324 1.30 -18.22 -19.74
C GLU A 324 1.38 -18.54 -18.25
N MET A 325 1.50 -17.50 -17.42
CA MET A 325 1.53 -17.68 -15.97
C MET A 325 0.23 -18.20 -15.38
N ALA A 326 -0.92 -17.96 -16.02
CA ALA A 326 -2.19 -18.49 -15.57
C ALA A 326 -2.27 -20.01 -15.79
N LYS A 327 -1.52 -20.52 -16.77
CA LYS A 327 -1.41 -21.96 -17.02
C LYS A 327 -0.45 -22.63 -16.05
N THR A 328 0.70 -22.01 -15.78
CA THR A 328 1.73 -22.59 -14.91
C THR A 328 1.43 -22.42 -13.43
N LEU A 329 0.71 -21.35 -13.06
CA LEU A 329 0.41 -21.00 -11.68
C LEU A 329 -1.04 -20.50 -11.56
N PRO A 330 -2.05 -21.35 -11.82
CA PRO A 330 -3.44 -20.94 -11.79
C PRO A 330 -3.85 -20.48 -10.40
N LEU A 331 -4.71 -19.46 -10.32
CA LEU A 331 -5.35 -19.06 -9.08
C LEU A 331 -6.70 -19.76 -8.88
N LYS A 332 -6.99 -20.10 -7.62
CA LYS A 332 -8.34 -20.36 -7.14
C LYS A 332 -8.68 -19.35 -6.05
N ALA A 333 -9.95 -18.97 -5.93
CA ALA A 333 -10.41 -17.96 -4.98
C ALA A 333 -11.39 -18.55 -3.97
N PHE A 334 -11.03 -18.45 -2.69
CA PHE A 334 -11.87 -18.83 -1.57
C PHE A 334 -12.84 -17.69 -1.23
N VAL A 335 -14.12 -17.90 -1.49
CA VAL A 335 -15.19 -16.93 -1.26
C VAL A 335 -15.70 -17.08 0.16
N PHE A 336 -15.49 -16.04 0.97
CA PHE A 336 -15.81 -16.04 2.40
C PHE A 336 -16.92 -15.05 2.79
N ASP A 337 -17.39 -14.21 1.85
CA ASP A 337 -18.55 -13.34 2.04
C ASP A 337 -19.22 -12.94 0.71
N ILE A 338 -20.49 -12.54 0.78
CA ILE A 338 -21.26 -11.95 -0.32
C ILE A 338 -21.88 -10.62 0.14
N LEU A 339 -21.56 -9.55 -0.57
CA LEU A 339 -21.88 -8.18 -0.15
C LEU A 339 -23.04 -7.57 -0.96
N TYR A 340 -23.36 -8.17 -2.11
CA TYR A 340 -24.39 -7.70 -3.01
C TYR A 340 -24.87 -8.82 -3.92
N LYS A 341 -26.18 -8.88 -4.22
CA LYS A 341 -26.76 -9.82 -5.19
C LYS A 341 -27.99 -9.19 -5.86
N ASN A 342 -28.06 -9.24 -7.18
CA ASN A 342 -29.22 -8.88 -8.02
C ASN A 342 -29.98 -7.63 -7.56
N GLY A 343 -29.31 -6.47 -7.54
CA GLY A 343 -29.95 -5.21 -7.16
C GLY A 343 -29.91 -4.88 -5.65
N LYS A 344 -29.68 -5.88 -4.78
CA LYS A 344 -29.76 -5.72 -3.32
C LYS A 344 -28.39 -5.72 -2.66
N SER A 345 -28.12 -4.67 -1.88
CA SER A 345 -27.00 -4.62 -0.93
C SER A 345 -27.26 -5.57 0.23
N LEU A 346 -26.26 -6.37 0.61
CA LEU A 346 -26.34 -7.35 1.69
C LEU A 346 -25.48 -6.96 2.89
N ILE A 347 -24.79 -5.82 2.86
CA ILE A 347 -23.87 -5.41 3.94
C ILE A 347 -24.59 -5.21 5.29
N ASP A 348 -25.88 -4.87 5.26
CA ASP A 348 -26.71 -4.70 6.46
C ASP A 348 -27.37 -6.01 6.94
N GLU A 349 -27.24 -7.10 6.18
CA GLU A 349 -27.76 -8.41 6.56
C GLU A 349 -26.78 -9.11 7.52
N PRO A 350 -27.27 -9.90 8.50
CA PRO A 350 -26.45 -10.77 9.34
C PRO A 350 -25.52 -11.68 8.52
N LEU A 351 -24.33 -11.98 9.03
CA LEU A 351 -23.38 -12.91 8.38
C LEU A 351 -24.04 -14.27 8.11
N SER A 352 -24.82 -14.79 9.06
CA SER A 352 -25.60 -16.02 8.90
C SER A 352 -26.42 -16.01 7.60
N LYS A 353 -27.18 -14.93 7.38
CA LYS A 353 -27.96 -14.73 6.15
C LYS A 353 -27.10 -14.57 4.91
N ARG A 354 -25.99 -13.84 4.99
CA ARG A 354 -25.05 -13.71 3.85
C ARG A 354 -24.47 -15.06 3.44
N MET A 355 -24.14 -15.93 4.40
CA MET A 355 -23.60 -17.27 4.11
C MET A 355 -24.63 -18.20 3.46
N GLU A 356 -25.90 -18.12 3.86
CA GLU A 356 -27.00 -18.81 3.16
C GLU A 356 -27.12 -18.37 1.70
N ILE A 357 -27.16 -17.05 1.48
CA ILE A 357 -27.24 -16.48 0.13
C ILE A 357 -26.01 -16.88 -0.69
N LEU A 358 -24.82 -16.91 -0.08
CA LEU A 358 -23.58 -17.33 -0.74
C LEU A 358 -23.68 -18.80 -1.21
N LYS A 359 -24.20 -19.70 -0.36
CA LYS A 359 -24.41 -21.13 -0.69
C LYS A 359 -25.31 -21.32 -1.91
N GLU A 360 -26.31 -20.46 -2.10
CA GLU A 360 -27.18 -20.49 -3.28
C GLU A 360 -26.54 -19.86 -4.52
N THR A 361 -25.54 -18.99 -4.32
CA THR A 361 -24.95 -18.16 -5.38
C THR A 361 -23.77 -18.84 -6.08
N ILE A 362 -22.98 -19.64 -5.35
CA ILE A 362 -21.85 -20.40 -5.91
C ILE A 362 -21.88 -21.86 -5.41
N GLY A 363 -21.20 -22.77 -6.13
CA GLY A 363 -20.99 -24.15 -5.69
C GLY A 363 -19.97 -24.26 -4.54
N GLU A 364 -19.74 -25.48 -4.07
CA GLU A 364 -18.73 -25.75 -3.03
C GLU A 364 -17.31 -25.75 -3.59
N ASP A 365 -17.13 -26.33 -4.78
CA ASP A 365 -15.83 -26.52 -5.42
C ASP A 365 -15.73 -25.83 -6.78
N GLY A 366 -14.51 -25.77 -7.30
CA GLY A 366 -14.20 -25.22 -8.61
C GLY A 366 -13.01 -24.28 -8.56
N VAL A 367 -13.16 -23.13 -9.20
CA VAL A 367 -12.14 -22.07 -9.21
C VAL A 367 -12.53 -21.00 -8.18
N LEU A 368 -13.83 -20.67 -8.09
CA LEU A 368 -14.41 -20.01 -6.94
C LEU A 368 -14.88 -21.09 -5.96
N ILE A 369 -14.19 -21.21 -4.84
CA ILE A 369 -14.43 -22.22 -3.81
C ILE A 369 -15.14 -21.54 -2.65
N ARG A 370 -16.24 -22.11 -2.15
CA ARG A 370 -16.89 -21.58 -0.94
C ARG A 370 -16.02 -21.92 0.27
N THR A 371 -15.61 -20.91 1.05
CA THR A 371 -14.78 -21.14 2.24
C THR A 371 -15.53 -22.03 3.23
N LYS A 372 -14.89 -23.14 3.63
CA LYS A 372 -15.42 -24.03 4.66
C LYS A 372 -15.51 -23.28 5.98
N ASN A 373 -16.58 -23.53 6.72
CA ASN A 373 -16.87 -22.79 7.94
C ASN A 373 -17.54 -23.70 8.98
N GLN A 374 -17.35 -23.40 10.26
CA GLN A 374 -17.97 -24.15 11.36
C GLN A 374 -18.43 -23.22 12.46
N ILE A 375 -19.65 -23.43 12.97
CA ILE A 375 -20.18 -22.67 14.09
C ILE A 375 -19.64 -23.24 15.40
N VAL A 376 -19.08 -22.37 16.25
CA VAL A 376 -18.37 -22.75 17.48
C VAL A 376 -18.86 -21.92 18.66
N LYS A 377 -19.09 -22.60 19.79
CA LYS A 377 -19.55 -22.02 21.07
C LYS A 377 -18.59 -22.22 22.24
N ASP A 378 -17.55 -23.03 22.07
CA ASP A 378 -16.63 -23.40 23.13
C ASP A 378 -15.18 -23.26 22.67
N SER A 379 -14.30 -22.94 23.63
CA SER A 379 -12.90 -22.64 23.32
C SER A 379 -12.13 -23.89 22.90
N LYS A 380 -12.51 -25.09 23.36
CA LYS A 380 -11.80 -26.34 23.03
C LYS A 380 -11.94 -26.66 21.54
N THR A 381 -13.15 -26.62 21.01
CA THR A 381 -13.41 -26.80 19.58
C THR A 381 -12.70 -25.73 18.75
N LEU A 382 -12.71 -24.47 19.20
CA LEU A 382 -12.00 -23.40 18.49
C LEU A 382 -10.47 -23.60 18.49
N THR A 383 -9.91 -24.08 19.60
CA THR A 383 -8.48 -24.46 19.68
C THR A 383 -8.14 -25.57 18.70
N LEU A 384 -8.96 -26.63 18.62
CA LEU A 384 -8.74 -27.73 17.66
C LEU A 384 -8.78 -27.23 16.21
N LEU A 385 -9.72 -26.35 15.87
CA LEU A 385 -9.80 -25.77 14.52
C LEU A 385 -8.61 -24.86 14.21
N LEU A 386 -8.14 -24.09 15.20
CA LEU A 386 -6.93 -23.27 15.06
C LEU A 386 -5.69 -24.14 14.83
N GLU A 387 -5.52 -25.21 15.63
CA GLU A 387 -4.41 -26.16 15.51
C GLU A 387 -4.46 -26.93 14.19
N ASP A 388 -5.64 -27.39 13.76
CA ASP A 388 -5.84 -28.04 12.47
C ASP A 388 -5.46 -27.11 11.30
N ALA A 389 -5.93 -25.86 11.32
CA ALA A 389 -5.56 -24.87 10.31
C ALA A 389 -4.04 -24.63 10.26
N ILE A 390 -3.39 -24.51 11.42
CA ILE A 390 -1.93 -24.35 11.52
C ILE A 390 -1.21 -25.60 10.99
N SER A 391 -1.69 -26.81 11.31
CA SER A 391 -1.08 -28.07 10.86
C SER A 391 -1.13 -28.24 9.34
N LYS A 392 -2.08 -27.57 8.68
CA LYS A 392 -2.23 -27.51 7.22
C LYS A 392 -1.44 -26.36 6.58
N GLY A 393 -0.57 -25.70 7.34
CA GLY A 393 0.25 -24.59 6.85
C GLY A 393 -0.51 -23.27 6.65
N LEU A 394 -1.75 -23.15 7.15
CA LEU A 394 -2.51 -21.90 7.07
C LEU A 394 -2.09 -20.91 8.16
N GLU A 395 -2.37 -19.62 7.96
CA GLU A 395 -2.00 -18.56 8.91
C GLU A 395 -2.73 -18.66 10.27
N GLY A 396 -3.85 -19.40 10.31
CA GLY A 396 -4.70 -19.62 11.46
C GLY A 396 -6.17 -19.63 11.07
N VAL A 397 -7.03 -19.00 11.87
CA VAL A 397 -8.47 -18.88 11.61
C VAL A 397 -8.96 -17.44 11.73
N VAL A 398 -10.03 -17.12 11.01
CA VAL A 398 -10.84 -15.92 11.20
C VAL A 398 -12.16 -16.35 11.80
N VAL A 399 -12.47 -15.84 12.98
CA VAL A 399 -13.77 -16.04 13.64
C VAL A 399 -14.63 -14.80 13.43
N LYS A 400 -15.91 -15.01 13.16
CA LYS A 400 -16.84 -13.93 12.82
C LYS A 400 -18.12 -14.06 13.63
N LYS A 401 -18.71 -12.94 14.06
CA LYS A 401 -20.04 -12.94 14.72
C LYS A 401 -21.14 -13.24 13.71
N LEU A 402 -21.99 -14.22 14.00
CA LEU A 402 -23.09 -14.64 13.13
C LEU A 402 -24.09 -13.52 12.82
N GLU A 403 -24.46 -12.77 13.86
CA GLU A 403 -25.45 -11.70 13.75
C GLU A 403 -24.83 -10.32 13.43
N SER A 404 -23.57 -10.31 12.98
CA SER A 404 -22.92 -9.06 12.57
C SER A 404 -23.22 -8.68 11.13
N LYS A 405 -23.47 -7.39 10.94
CA LYS A 405 -23.42 -6.73 9.64
C LYS A 405 -21.99 -6.74 9.10
N TYR A 406 -21.86 -6.54 7.79
CA TYR A 406 -20.57 -6.24 7.18
C TYR A 406 -20.24 -4.76 7.38
N GLU A 407 -19.31 -4.45 8.28
CA GLU A 407 -18.91 -3.07 8.56
C GLU A 407 -17.76 -2.63 7.64
N ALA A 408 -18.12 -2.13 6.47
CA ALA A 408 -17.17 -1.69 5.45
C ALA A 408 -16.12 -0.71 6.03
N GLY A 409 -14.84 -1.05 5.85
CA GLY A 409 -13.70 -0.25 6.30
C GLY A 409 -13.48 -0.19 7.82
N ALA A 410 -14.32 -0.85 8.62
CA ALA A 410 -14.18 -0.89 10.06
C ALA A 410 -13.13 -1.91 10.51
N ARG A 411 -12.60 -1.69 11.71
CA ARG A 411 -11.87 -2.68 12.50
C ARG A 411 -12.52 -2.73 13.87
N ASN A 412 -13.23 -3.83 14.12
CA ASN A 412 -14.05 -4.03 15.31
C ASN A 412 -13.99 -5.53 15.69
N PHE A 413 -14.76 -5.93 16.70
CA PHE A 413 -14.84 -7.32 17.15
C PHE A 413 -15.92 -8.15 16.44
N ASN A 414 -16.41 -7.73 15.27
CA ASN A 414 -17.24 -8.58 14.42
C ASN A 414 -16.38 -9.69 13.84
N TRP A 415 -15.16 -9.36 13.39
CA TRP A 415 -14.20 -10.31 12.86
C TRP A 415 -12.93 -10.29 13.72
N VAL A 416 -12.48 -11.45 14.15
CA VAL A 416 -11.23 -11.61 14.91
C VAL A 416 -10.36 -12.64 14.20
N LYS A 417 -9.06 -12.34 14.06
CA LYS A 417 -8.09 -13.31 13.58
C LYS A 417 -7.37 -13.95 14.77
N LEU A 418 -7.35 -15.27 14.80
CA LEU A 418 -6.50 -16.07 15.67
C LEU A 418 -5.38 -16.65 14.82
N LYS A 419 -4.16 -16.48 15.29
CA LYS A 419 -2.95 -17.05 14.71
C LYS A 419 -2.24 -17.83 15.79
N ARG A 420 -1.28 -18.65 15.41
CA ARG A 420 -0.29 -19.20 16.37
C ARG A 420 0.28 -18.03 17.18
N ASN A 421 0.16 -18.08 18.51
CA ASN A 421 0.59 -17.06 19.45
C ASN A 421 1.90 -16.38 19.02
N SER A 422 1.85 -15.16 18.46
CA SER A 422 2.99 -14.27 18.11
C SER A 422 4.36 -14.94 17.86
N SER A 423 4.39 -16.08 17.15
CA SER A 423 5.59 -16.91 16.93
C SER A 423 6.02 -16.89 15.46
N GLY A 424 5.50 -15.89 14.73
CA GLY A 424 6.06 -15.40 13.47
C GLY A 424 6.76 -14.06 13.65
N GLU A 425 7.12 -13.70 14.88
CA GLU A 425 8.36 -12.95 15.07
C GLU A 425 9.45 -14.01 15.06
N LEU A 426 10.60 -13.73 14.46
CA LEU A 426 11.79 -14.39 14.98
C LEU A 426 11.80 -14.10 16.49
N ASN A 427 11.70 -15.14 17.33
CA ASN A 427 11.86 -14.94 18.77
C ASN A 427 13.25 -14.36 19.11
N ASP A 428 14.19 -14.46 18.16
CA ASP A 428 15.54 -13.92 18.22
C ASP A 428 15.70 -12.67 17.36
N THR A 429 16.42 -11.69 17.88
CA THR A 429 16.90 -10.55 17.10
C THR A 429 18.14 -10.94 16.30
N ILE A 430 18.35 -10.24 15.18
CA ILE A 430 19.49 -10.45 14.28
C ILE A 430 20.42 -9.25 14.44
N ASP A 431 21.66 -9.50 14.83
CA ASP A 431 22.68 -8.47 14.91
C ASP A 431 23.24 -8.21 13.52
N CYS A 432 23.03 -6.99 13.02
CA CYS A 432 23.45 -6.57 11.70
C CYS A 432 24.52 -5.47 11.79
N VAL A 433 25.44 -5.44 10.84
CA VAL A 433 26.44 -4.38 10.68
C VAL A 433 25.91 -3.33 9.70
N ILE A 434 26.04 -2.05 10.04
CA ILE A 434 25.72 -0.96 9.11
C ILE A 434 26.84 -0.83 8.06
N LEU A 435 26.48 -0.91 6.77
CA LEU A 435 27.40 -0.88 5.63
C LEU A 435 27.30 0.39 4.78
N GLY A 436 26.20 1.13 4.94
CA GLY A 436 26.02 2.45 4.35
C GLY A 436 24.67 3.05 4.73
N TYR A 437 24.40 4.25 4.23
CA TYR A 437 23.07 4.84 4.35
C TYR A 437 22.62 5.52 3.06
N ILE A 438 21.31 5.55 2.88
CA ILE A 438 20.63 6.24 1.78
C ILE A 438 20.14 7.56 2.33
N THR A 439 20.47 8.68 1.68
CA THR A 439 20.08 10.01 2.14
C THR A 439 18.55 10.15 2.19
N GLY A 440 18.07 10.86 3.21
CA GLY A 440 16.65 11.12 3.39
C GLY A 440 16.02 11.83 2.19
N ARG A 441 14.75 11.53 1.91
CA ARG A 441 13.91 12.29 0.98
C ARG A 441 12.79 12.97 1.76
N GLY A 442 12.43 14.20 1.41
CA GLY A 442 11.34 14.93 2.10
C GLY A 442 11.67 15.32 3.53
N LYS A 443 10.75 15.07 4.47
CA LYS A 443 10.95 15.34 5.90
C LYS A 443 12.21 14.66 6.46
N ARG A 444 12.60 13.51 5.90
CA ARG A 444 13.80 12.77 6.32
C ARG A 444 15.13 13.41 5.89
N ILE A 445 15.11 14.45 5.05
CA ILE A 445 16.33 15.21 4.73
C ILE A 445 16.94 15.78 6.01
N ALA A 446 16.11 16.27 6.93
CA ALA A 446 16.54 16.80 8.22
C ALA A 446 17.17 15.75 9.15
N PHE A 447 17.06 14.45 8.82
CA PHE A 447 17.66 13.36 9.57
C PHE A 447 19.01 12.91 9.00
N GLY A 448 19.38 13.39 7.80
CA GLY A 448 20.56 12.94 7.06
C GLY A 448 20.36 11.57 6.39
N ALA A 449 20.16 10.51 7.17
CA ALA A 449 19.85 9.16 6.67
C ALA A 449 18.33 8.91 6.58
N GLY A 450 17.87 8.45 5.41
CA GLY A 450 16.50 7.98 5.17
C GLY A 450 16.32 6.49 5.36
N ALA A 451 17.39 5.71 5.16
CA ALA A 451 17.46 4.27 5.44
C ALA A 451 18.93 3.83 5.62
N LEU A 452 19.15 2.78 6.39
CA LEU A 452 20.45 2.11 6.58
C LEU A 452 20.53 0.89 5.67
N LEU A 453 21.66 0.73 4.99
CA LEU A 453 22.01 -0.54 4.34
C LEU A 453 22.78 -1.37 5.35
N VAL A 454 22.27 -2.56 5.66
CA VAL A 454 22.89 -3.44 6.66
C VAL A 454 23.20 -4.82 6.11
N GLY A 455 24.18 -5.46 6.71
CA GLY A 455 24.64 -6.79 6.35
C GLY A 455 25.09 -7.62 7.54
N LEU A 456 25.51 -8.83 7.23
CA LEU A 456 25.96 -9.86 8.15
C LEU A 456 27.40 -10.25 7.82
N TYR A 457 28.09 -10.83 8.78
CA TYR A 457 29.43 -11.35 8.56
C TYR A 457 29.38 -12.75 7.93
N ASP A 458 30.09 -12.93 6.80
CA ASP A 458 30.32 -14.23 6.17
C ASP A 458 31.72 -14.71 6.54
N LYS A 459 31.79 -15.71 7.42
CA LYS A 459 33.04 -16.29 7.91
C LYS A 459 33.84 -16.98 6.80
N LYS A 460 33.18 -17.44 5.73
CA LYS A 460 33.85 -18.20 4.65
C LYS A 460 34.63 -17.30 3.72
N SER A 461 34.06 -16.15 3.38
CA SER A 461 34.67 -15.17 2.48
C SER A 461 35.41 -14.04 3.20
N ASP A 462 35.27 -13.93 4.52
CA ASP A 462 35.75 -12.79 5.32
C ASP A 462 35.16 -11.45 4.83
N GLU A 463 33.88 -11.47 4.44
CA GLU A 463 33.16 -10.33 3.91
C GLU A 463 31.90 -10.00 4.74
N PHE A 464 31.47 -8.75 4.67
CA PHE A 464 30.16 -8.28 5.10
C PHE A 464 29.21 -8.26 3.91
N VAL A 465 28.18 -9.08 3.98
CA VAL A 465 27.21 -9.30 2.90
C VAL A 465 25.86 -8.69 3.27
N THR A 466 25.26 -7.94 2.35
CA THR A 466 24.00 -7.24 2.61
C THR A 466 22.82 -8.19 2.84
N VAL A 467 21.98 -7.85 3.81
CA VAL A 467 20.77 -8.62 4.16
C VAL A 467 19.51 -7.76 4.20
N SER A 468 19.64 -6.44 4.42
CA SER A 468 18.44 -5.60 4.50
C SER A 468 18.67 -4.11 4.29
N LYS A 469 17.57 -3.38 4.07
CA LYS A 469 17.49 -1.92 4.21
C LYS A 469 16.52 -1.59 5.33
N ILE A 470 16.97 -0.79 6.29
CA ILE A 470 16.17 -0.46 7.47
C ILE A 470 15.81 1.01 7.46
N GLY A 471 14.51 1.31 7.54
CA GLY A 471 13.99 2.68 7.58
C GLY A 471 13.01 2.94 8.72
N THR A 472 12.88 2.01 9.66
CA THR A 472 11.89 1.98 10.74
C THR A 472 12.48 1.37 12.01
N GLY A 473 11.87 1.65 13.17
CA GLY A 473 12.26 1.08 14.47
C GLY A 473 12.75 2.10 15.49
N LEU A 474 13.20 3.28 15.02
CA LEU A 474 13.71 4.36 15.86
C LEU A 474 12.83 5.61 15.81
N THR A 475 12.89 6.41 16.87
CA THR A 475 12.38 7.79 16.94
C THR A 475 13.20 8.74 16.04
N ASP A 476 12.67 9.93 15.77
CA ASP A 476 13.33 10.92 14.91
C ASP A 476 14.65 11.42 15.53
N GLU A 477 14.74 11.56 16.85
CA GLU A 477 15.98 11.90 17.57
C GLU A 477 17.04 10.79 17.43
N GLU A 478 16.65 9.54 17.63
CA GLU A 478 17.54 8.39 17.50
C GLU A 478 18.04 8.23 16.07
N TRP A 479 17.20 8.45 15.06
CA TRP A 479 17.61 8.45 13.65
C TRP A 479 18.71 9.46 13.35
N ARG A 480 18.64 10.67 13.92
CA ARG A 480 19.70 11.69 13.76
C ARG A 480 21.00 11.25 14.42
N GLU A 481 20.94 10.63 15.59
CA GLU A 481 22.11 10.11 16.29
C GLU A 481 22.76 8.95 15.52
N VAL A 482 21.96 8.04 14.95
CA VAL A 482 22.44 6.96 14.06
C VAL A 482 23.21 7.55 12.88
N HIS A 483 22.61 8.51 12.18
CA HIS A 483 23.24 9.16 11.03
C HIS A 483 24.55 9.84 11.45
N LYS A 484 24.56 10.55 12.58
CA LYS A 484 25.76 11.22 13.09
C LYS A 484 26.89 10.23 13.38
N ARG A 485 26.59 9.06 13.96
CA ARG A 485 27.58 7.99 14.20
C ARG A 485 28.08 7.38 12.89
N ALA A 486 27.18 7.08 11.96
CA ALA A 486 27.52 6.50 10.67
C ALA A 486 28.35 7.45 9.79
N ASP A 487 27.99 8.74 9.73
CA ASP A 487 28.68 9.75 8.90
C ASP A 487 30.10 10.03 9.38
N ARG A 488 30.41 9.86 10.67
CA ARG A 488 31.77 9.96 11.22
C ARG A 488 32.75 8.95 10.62
N ILE A 489 32.26 7.80 10.21
CA ILE A 489 33.06 6.69 9.65
C ILE A 489 32.76 6.47 8.17
N ARG A 490 32.28 7.52 7.49
CA ARG A 490 32.00 7.49 6.05
C ARG A 490 33.26 7.26 5.22
N VAL A 491 33.09 6.64 4.07
CA VAL A 491 34.14 6.40 3.07
C VAL A 491 33.63 6.71 1.67
N GLU A 492 34.52 7.13 0.78
CA GLU A 492 34.15 7.53 -0.59
C GLU A 492 33.77 6.33 -1.48
N LYS A 493 34.37 5.17 -1.23
CA LYS A 493 34.21 3.96 -2.02
C LYS A 493 33.75 2.81 -1.13
N ARG A 494 33.11 1.81 -1.74
CA ARG A 494 32.71 0.57 -1.06
C ARG A 494 33.93 -0.04 -0.36
N PRO A 495 33.87 -0.34 0.95
CA PRO A 495 34.95 -1.03 1.63
C PRO A 495 35.28 -2.38 0.96
N ALA A 496 36.55 -2.80 0.99
CA ALA A 496 36.99 -4.00 0.29
C ALA A 496 36.28 -5.28 0.78
N ARG A 497 36.08 -5.41 2.10
CA ARG A 497 35.35 -6.52 2.74
C ARG A 497 33.83 -6.36 2.67
N VAL A 498 33.27 -5.49 1.81
CA VAL A 498 31.81 -5.31 1.69
C VAL A 498 31.33 -5.76 0.33
N ASN A 499 30.45 -6.76 0.34
CA ASN A 499 29.85 -7.33 -0.85
C ASN A 499 28.36 -6.95 -0.92
N SER A 500 28.03 -6.15 -1.93
CA SER A 500 26.69 -5.57 -2.12
C SER A 500 26.39 -5.33 -3.59
N LEU A 501 25.19 -5.71 -4.01
CA LEU A 501 24.59 -5.30 -5.29
C LEU A 501 23.89 -3.93 -5.21
N ILE A 502 23.72 -3.41 -3.99
CA ILE A 502 23.06 -2.14 -3.71
C ILE A 502 24.13 -1.08 -3.42
N THR A 503 24.08 0.02 -4.17
CA THR A 503 24.91 1.20 -3.88
C THR A 503 24.11 2.18 -2.99
N PRO A 504 24.54 2.42 -1.74
CA PRO A 504 23.95 3.45 -0.88
C PRO A 504 24.35 4.86 -1.35
N SER A 505 23.75 5.89 -0.76
CA SER A 505 24.17 7.28 -1.02
C SER A 505 25.55 7.56 -0.44
N VAL A 506 25.86 6.96 0.71
CA VAL A 506 27.15 7.06 1.40
C VAL A 506 27.54 5.68 1.90
N TRP A 507 28.77 5.27 1.60
CA TRP A 507 29.39 4.08 2.16
C TRP A 507 29.98 4.39 3.54
N ILE A 508 29.95 3.42 4.45
CA ILE A 508 30.57 3.55 5.76
C ILE A 508 31.45 2.34 6.07
N LYS A 509 32.41 2.51 6.97
CA LYS A 509 33.21 1.38 7.47
C LYS A 509 32.31 0.42 8.27
N PRO A 510 32.46 -0.92 8.10
CA PRO A 510 31.67 -1.91 8.82
C PRO A 510 32.14 -1.99 10.28
N GLU A 511 31.68 -1.06 11.11
CA GLU A 511 32.09 -0.97 12.52
C GLU A 511 30.90 -0.94 13.48
N ILE A 512 29.74 -0.46 13.03
CA ILE A 512 28.56 -0.26 13.88
C ILE A 512 27.63 -1.47 13.78
N VAL A 513 27.40 -2.13 14.90
CA VAL A 513 26.46 -3.24 15.03
C VAL A 513 25.14 -2.76 15.63
N ILE A 514 24.04 -3.22 15.06
CA ILE A 514 22.68 -2.91 15.49
C ILE A 514 21.88 -4.19 15.66
N GLU A 515 20.95 -4.16 16.59
CA GLU A 515 19.99 -5.23 16.81
C GLU A 515 18.76 -5.00 15.92
N VAL A 516 18.36 -6.03 15.18
CA VAL A 516 17.27 -5.95 14.20
C VAL A 516 16.25 -7.04 14.48
N LEU A 517 14.99 -6.63 14.66
CA LEU A 517 13.84 -7.54 14.69
C LEU A 517 13.27 -7.68 13.28
N ALA A 518 12.91 -8.90 12.90
CA ALA A 518 12.24 -9.19 11.64
C ALA A 518 11.16 -10.26 11.84
N ASP A 519 10.14 -10.21 10.99
CA ASP A 519 9.01 -11.15 11.07
C ASP A 519 9.42 -12.52 10.48
N GLU A 520 10.16 -12.51 9.37
CA GLU A 520 10.67 -13.74 8.73
C GLU A 520 11.93 -13.46 7.90
N ILE A 521 12.58 -14.54 7.47
CA ILE A 521 13.69 -14.50 6.52
C ILE A 521 13.16 -14.97 5.16
N THR A 522 13.51 -14.25 4.11
CA THR A 522 13.01 -14.49 2.75
C THR A 522 14.15 -14.60 1.76
N ARG A 523 13.92 -15.25 0.62
CA ARG A 523 14.87 -15.23 -0.49
C ARG A 523 14.83 -13.86 -1.18
N SER A 524 15.99 -13.34 -1.56
CA SER A 524 16.15 -12.03 -2.15
C SER A 524 17.16 -12.03 -3.31
N PRO A 525 16.77 -11.50 -4.49
CA PRO A 525 17.67 -11.41 -5.63
C PRO A 525 18.73 -10.30 -5.49
N ILE A 526 18.46 -9.29 -4.66
CA ILE A 526 19.24 -8.04 -4.56
C ILE A 526 20.17 -7.98 -3.34
N HIS A 527 19.97 -8.88 -2.38
CA HIS A 527 20.81 -9.02 -1.20
C HIS A 527 21.80 -10.17 -1.40
N THR A 528 22.97 -10.03 -0.81
CA THR A 528 24.14 -10.89 -1.07
C THR A 528 24.37 -11.92 0.04
N ALA A 529 23.73 -11.77 1.20
CA ALA A 529 23.81 -12.75 2.28
C ALA A 529 23.37 -14.14 1.78
N GLY A 530 24.26 -15.13 1.86
CA GLY A 530 24.00 -16.52 1.43
C GLY A 530 23.65 -16.69 -0.06
N LYS A 531 23.98 -15.71 -0.90
CA LYS A 531 23.78 -15.78 -2.36
C LYS A 531 24.83 -16.73 -2.97
N SER A 532 24.40 -17.56 -3.92
CA SER A 532 25.28 -18.38 -4.76
C SER A 532 24.99 -18.12 -6.24
N ASP A 533 25.73 -18.78 -7.14
CA ASP A 533 25.46 -18.71 -8.58
C ASP A 533 24.09 -19.30 -8.95
N SER A 534 23.63 -20.31 -8.19
CA SER A 534 22.36 -21.01 -8.39
C SER A 534 21.19 -20.39 -7.63
N ASP A 535 21.44 -19.76 -6.48
CA ASP A 535 20.40 -19.37 -5.53
C ASP A 535 20.43 -17.89 -5.17
N PRO A 536 19.26 -17.23 -5.09
CA PRO A 536 19.18 -15.88 -4.54
C PRO A 536 19.63 -15.86 -3.08
N GLY A 537 20.16 -14.72 -2.65
CA GLY A 537 20.53 -14.51 -1.25
C GLY A 537 19.32 -14.43 -0.33
N TYR A 538 19.53 -13.99 0.90
CA TYR A 538 18.51 -13.87 1.93
C TYR A 538 18.25 -12.41 2.30
N ALA A 539 17.05 -12.13 2.78
CA ALA A 539 16.67 -10.83 3.30
C ALA A 539 15.70 -10.90 4.47
N LEU A 540 15.73 -9.88 5.31
CA LEU A 540 14.84 -9.73 6.46
C LEU A 540 13.52 -9.07 6.03
N ARG A 541 12.38 -9.68 6.37
CA ARG A 541 11.05 -9.10 6.13
C ARG A 541 10.58 -8.27 7.32
N PHE A 542 10.06 -7.08 7.02
CA PHE A 542 9.66 -6.07 8.01
C PHE A 542 10.72 -5.76 9.09
N PRO A 543 11.97 -5.48 8.67
CA PRO A 543 13.07 -5.23 9.58
C PRO A 543 12.82 -3.94 10.38
N ARG A 544 13.04 -4.02 11.68
CA ARG A 544 12.93 -2.91 12.61
C ARG A 544 14.21 -2.86 13.43
N LEU A 545 14.89 -1.71 13.42
CA LEU A 545 16.01 -1.49 14.32
C LEU A 545 15.47 -1.42 15.75
N VAL A 546 16.00 -2.25 16.64
CA VAL A 546 15.59 -2.34 18.05
C VAL A 546 16.50 -1.47 18.90
N SER A 547 17.80 -1.75 18.84
CA SER A 547 18.81 -1.08 19.65
C SER A 547 20.16 -1.03 18.92
N PHE A 548 21.10 -0.26 19.47
CA PHE A 548 22.50 -0.40 19.14
C PHE A 548 23.13 -1.45 20.04
N ARG A 549 23.92 -2.35 19.47
CA ARG A 549 24.87 -3.16 20.22
C ARG A 549 26.09 -2.27 20.40
N GLY A 550 26.30 -1.77 21.61
CA GLY A 550 27.31 -0.76 21.95
C GLY A 550 28.75 -1.29 21.82
N PHE A 551 29.58 -1.05 22.82
CA PHE A 551 30.96 -1.58 22.84
C PHE A 551 31.04 -3.10 23.03
N ASP A 552 29.90 -3.78 23.15
CA ASP A 552 29.79 -5.21 23.47
C ASP A 552 29.93 -6.13 22.26
N LYS A 553 29.88 -5.62 21.02
CA LYS A 553 30.06 -6.42 19.79
C LYS A 553 30.89 -5.71 18.73
N LYS A 554 31.87 -6.41 18.16
CA LYS A 554 32.54 -5.98 16.92
C LYS A 554 31.72 -6.41 15.70
N ALA A 555 32.03 -5.84 14.55
CA ALA A 555 31.34 -6.17 13.30
C ALA A 555 31.40 -7.68 12.97
N GLU A 556 32.55 -8.31 13.22
CA GLU A 556 32.74 -9.75 13.04
C GLU A 556 31.97 -10.63 14.05
N ASP A 557 31.46 -10.04 15.14
CA ASP A 557 30.62 -10.71 16.16
C ASP A 557 29.10 -10.53 15.88
N SER A 558 28.76 -9.93 14.73
CA SER A 558 27.39 -9.87 14.24
C SER A 558 26.86 -11.27 13.89
N THR A 559 25.55 -11.38 13.71
CA THR A 559 24.96 -12.64 13.25
C THR A 559 25.59 -13.02 11.90
N THR A 560 25.93 -14.29 11.77
CA THR A 560 26.62 -14.82 10.60
C THR A 560 25.65 -15.25 9.51
N VAL A 561 26.16 -15.39 8.28
CA VAL A 561 25.38 -15.96 7.17
C VAL A 561 24.94 -17.39 7.47
N GLU A 562 25.78 -18.20 8.13
CA GLU A 562 25.40 -19.58 8.48
C GLU A 562 24.23 -19.61 9.47
N GLU A 563 24.26 -18.77 10.51
CA GLU A 563 23.16 -18.63 11.47
C GLU A 563 21.88 -18.17 10.76
N LEU A 564 21.97 -17.18 9.86
CA LEU A 564 20.81 -16.72 9.07
C LEU A 564 20.20 -17.86 8.23
N VAL A 565 21.03 -18.65 7.56
CA VAL A 565 20.59 -19.79 6.74
C VAL A 565 19.90 -20.84 7.61
N GLU A 566 20.44 -21.11 8.80
CA GLU A 566 19.83 -22.05 9.73
C GLU A 566 18.49 -21.54 10.27
N MET A 567 18.42 -20.27 10.65
CA MET A 567 17.17 -19.60 11.04
C MET A 567 16.11 -19.71 9.93
N TYR A 568 16.50 -19.53 8.66
CA TYR A 568 15.59 -19.71 7.53
C TYR A 568 15.13 -21.17 7.35
N ARG A 569 16.03 -22.16 7.49
CA ARG A 569 15.65 -23.58 7.41
C ARG A 569 14.67 -23.97 8.49
N LEU A 570 14.86 -23.44 9.70
CA LEU A 570 13.94 -23.66 10.82
C LEU A 570 12.57 -23.00 10.61
N GLN A 571 12.47 -21.96 9.76
CA GLN A 571 11.18 -21.39 9.33
C GLN A 571 10.41 -22.34 8.40
N GLY A 572 11.10 -23.10 7.55
CA GLY A 572 10.48 -24.00 6.56
C GLY A 572 10.25 -25.44 7.04
N LYS A 573 10.86 -25.87 8.14
CA LYS A 573 10.60 -27.17 8.79
C LYS A 573 9.56 -26.99 9.90
N LYS A 574 8.27 -26.92 9.58
CA LYS A 574 7.19 -27.20 10.54
C LYS A 574 5.84 -27.40 9.87
#